data_AF-A0A953WYF0-F1
#
_entry.id   AF-A0A953WYF0-F1
#
_cell.length_a   1.000
_cell.length_b   1.000
_cell.length_c   1.000
_cell.angle_alpha   90.00
_cell.angle_beta   90.00
_cell.angle_gamma   90.00
#
_symmetry.space_group_name_H-M   'P 1'
#
loop_
_entity.id
_entity.type
_entity.pdbx_description
1 polymer ?
#
loop_
_entity_poly.entity_id
_entity_poly.type
_entity_poly.pdbx_seq_one_letter_code
_entity_poly.pdbx_strand_id
1 'polypeptide(L)'
;MTAMLRRLAGACAAAAVLWQAPAMAECPETALQSAADNFIAIGQPGADVSGILGAIDALVEACPTSPHVLKTGAMTYANGALADTENAVDHYTTSLNLISRMWDNIEGHTAKSVIDQNGKTQIVGFTDLYDLKKYVLNGLLQAELTSGVSSPYTQPLAEGEAQPACRSTDKTDVSIASTWIRSHGDHPGAYNLMDRMIARCDADMADRRYTGMLGLRARALLASIQHDPRQDGALAKAERAKADSERFVALNGGYDSVAWLKSDTLNLERATGVVRATMQPAVLSPDMFRPPRLNNPETEYSLALLLDEAWAKDADAGLAGGYAAYREAISQAFEMTRPLDDPDPARLMLFNAAEAHASGAVRAPGHESLEPPPAFLYNWIKPENYR
;
A
#
# COMPACT_ATOMS: atom_id res chain seq x y z
N MET A 1 -16.42 -76.47 41.02
CA MET A 1 -15.62 -75.86 42.11
C MET A 1 -14.17 -75.82 41.67
N THR A 2 -13.59 -74.61 41.65
CA THR A 2 -12.15 -74.31 41.62
C THR A 2 -11.28 -74.79 40.44
N ALA A 3 -10.62 -73.78 39.84
CA ALA A 3 -9.26 -73.77 39.30
C ALA A 3 -8.98 -74.14 37.81
N MET A 4 -8.27 -73.18 37.18
CA MET A 4 -7.14 -73.31 36.24
C MET A 4 -7.31 -74.01 34.88
N LEU A 5 -7.08 -73.23 33.81
CA LEU A 5 -6.39 -73.63 32.56
C LEU A 5 -5.90 -72.33 31.86
N ARG A 6 -4.62 -71.94 32.00
CA ARG A 6 -3.47 -72.17 31.07
C ARG A 6 -3.76 -71.74 29.62
N ARG A 7 -3.21 -70.59 29.19
CA ARG A 7 -1.90 -70.35 28.52
C ARG A 7 -1.89 -70.68 27.02
N LEU A 8 -1.67 -69.66 26.20
CA LEU A 8 -0.83 -69.61 24.97
C LEU A 8 -0.76 -68.11 24.58
N ALA A 9 0.31 -67.40 24.91
CA ALA A 9 1.52 -67.21 24.09
C ALA A 9 1.26 -66.42 22.81
N GLY A 10 1.76 -65.18 22.76
CA GLY A 10 1.70 -64.30 21.60
C GLY A 10 2.38 -62.97 21.94
N ALA A 11 3.71 -63.00 22.01
CA ALA A 11 4.53 -61.80 22.10
C ALA A 11 4.34 -60.97 20.82
N CYS A 12 3.76 -59.79 20.93
CA CYS A 12 3.98 -58.72 19.97
C CYS A 12 4.81 -57.66 20.67
N ALA A 13 6.08 -57.61 20.30
CA ALA A 13 7.00 -56.55 20.64
C ALA A 13 6.40 -55.23 20.18
N ALA A 14 6.09 -54.35 21.13
CA ALA A 14 5.85 -52.95 20.84
C ALA A 14 7.19 -52.35 20.39
N ALA A 15 7.40 -52.24 19.08
CA ALA A 15 8.40 -51.35 18.53
C ALA A 15 7.91 -49.91 18.79
N ALA A 16 8.27 -49.38 19.95
CA ALA A 16 8.27 -47.95 20.16
C ALA A 16 9.31 -47.35 19.22
N VAL A 17 8.87 -46.94 18.03
CA VAL A 17 9.62 -45.98 17.22
C VAL A 17 9.62 -44.70 18.02
N LEU A 18 10.63 -44.55 18.87
CA LEU A 18 11.04 -43.26 19.42
C LEU A 18 11.35 -42.40 18.19
N TRP A 19 10.39 -41.55 17.83
CA TRP A 19 10.67 -40.37 17.02
C TRP A 19 11.71 -39.58 17.79
N GLN A 20 12.98 -39.80 17.48
CA GLN A 20 14.01 -38.82 17.75
C GLN A 20 13.60 -37.61 16.91
N ALA A 21 12.90 -36.66 17.54
CA ALA A 21 12.97 -35.29 17.08
C ALA A 21 14.48 -35.03 16.91
N PRO A 22 14.95 -34.58 15.73
CA PRO A 22 16.34 -34.21 15.58
C PRO A 22 16.60 -33.23 16.72
N ALA A 23 17.48 -33.62 17.65
CA ALA A 23 17.99 -32.69 18.63
C ALA A 23 18.50 -31.53 17.79
N MET A 24 17.84 -30.37 17.88
CA MET A 24 18.26 -29.19 17.14
C MET A 24 19.73 -28.99 17.50
N ALA A 25 20.61 -29.23 16.53
CA ALA A 25 22.03 -29.07 16.76
C ALA A 25 22.21 -27.64 17.29
N GLU A 26 22.85 -27.52 18.47
CA GLU A 26 23.17 -26.20 18.99
C GLU A 26 23.98 -25.46 17.93
N CYS A 27 23.55 -24.24 17.61
CA CYS A 27 24.21 -23.41 16.62
C CYS A 27 25.70 -23.28 17.00
N PRO A 28 26.66 -23.59 16.10
CA PRO A 28 28.07 -23.53 16.42
C PRO A 28 28.46 -22.16 17.00
N GLU A 29 29.29 -22.15 18.05
CA GLU A 29 29.69 -20.89 18.72
C GLU A 29 30.31 -19.87 17.75
N THR A 30 30.97 -20.35 16.70
CA THR A 30 31.61 -19.52 15.67
C THR A 30 30.66 -19.05 14.57
N ALA A 31 29.44 -19.60 14.46
CA ALA A 31 28.57 -19.37 13.31
C ALA A 31 28.19 -17.90 13.14
N LEU A 32 27.96 -17.17 14.24
CA LEU A 32 27.66 -15.75 14.18
C LEU A 32 28.86 -14.93 13.70
N GLN A 33 30.07 -15.26 14.15
CA GLN A 33 31.29 -14.59 13.68
C GLN A 33 31.50 -14.86 12.19
N SER A 34 31.36 -16.12 11.75
CA SER A 34 31.46 -16.47 10.32
C SER A 34 30.39 -15.79 9.46
N ALA A 35 29.17 -15.62 9.97
CA ALA A 35 28.14 -14.86 9.26
C ALA A 35 28.53 -13.38 9.13
N ALA A 36 29.08 -12.78 10.20
CA ALA A 36 29.55 -11.39 10.18
C ALA A 36 30.72 -11.18 9.21
N ASP A 37 31.65 -12.14 9.14
CA ASP A 37 32.78 -12.09 8.21
C ASP A 37 32.30 -12.09 6.76
N ASN A 38 31.31 -12.92 6.43
CA ASN A 38 30.66 -12.96 5.11
C ASN A 38 29.91 -11.66 4.78
N PHE A 39 29.21 -11.08 5.76
CA PHE A 39 28.56 -9.77 5.61
C PHE A 39 29.57 -8.65 5.30
N ILE A 40 30.75 -8.67 5.93
CA ILE A 40 31.80 -7.68 5.64
C ILE A 40 32.40 -7.93 4.25
N ALA A 41 32.60 -9.20 3.89
CA ALA A 41 33.19 -9.61 2.62
C ALA A 41 32.33 -9.20 1.41
N ILE A 42 31.00 -9.31 1.51
CA ILE A 42 30.12 -9.00 0.36
C ILE A 42 30.14 -7.52 -0.03
N GLY A 43 30.53 -6.64 0.91
CA GLY A 43 30.69 -5.21 0.65
C GLY A 43 32.04 -4.82 0.04
N GLN A 44 32.95 -5.77 -0.17
CA GLN A 44 34.28 -5.48 -0.70
C GLN A 44 34.29 -5.45 -2.24
N PRO A 45 35.15 -4.62 -2.87
CA PRO A 45 35.33 -4.64 -4.32
C PRO A 45 35.76 -6.03 -4.82
N GLY A 46 35.07 -6.55 -5.84
CA GLY A 46 35.37 -7.86 -6.43
C GLY A 46 34.94 -9.06 -5.57
N ALA A 47 34.01 -8.87 -4.63
CA ALA A 47 33.46 -9.95 -3.82
C ALA A 47 32.85 -11.07 -4.70
N ASP A 48 33.15 -12.32 -4.33
CA ASP A 48 32.47 -13.50 -4.89
C ASP A 48 31.08 -13.62 -4.24
N VAL A 49 30.11 -12.87 -4.79
CA VAL A 49 28.74 -12.80 -4.27
C VAL A 49 28.14 -14.21 -4.15
N SER A 50 28.28 -15.05 -5.17
CA SER A 50 27.71 -16.40 -5.17
C SER A 50 28.34 -17.29 -4.09
N GLY A 51 29.67 -17.30 -3.99
CA GLY A 51 30.38 -18.06 -2.95
C GLY A 51 30.03 -17.60 -1.54
N ILE A 52 29.91 -16.29 -1.32
CA ILE A 52 29.55 -15.71 -0.01
C ILE A 52 28.11 -16.08 0.37
N LEU A 53 27.16 -15.94 -0.54
CA LEU A 53 25.76 -16.27 -0.28
C LEU A 53 25.58 -17.78 -0.04
N GLY A 54 26.30 -18.63 -0.78
CA GLY A 54 26.32 -20.08 -0.51
C GLY A 54 26.88 -20.43 0.88
N ALA A 55 27.87 -19.69 1.38
CA ALA A 55 28.37 -19.86 2.74
C ALA A 55 27.35 -19.41 3.80
N ILE A 56 26.60 -18.34 3.52
CA ILE A 56 25.49 -17.89 4.37
C ILE A 56 24.38 -18.95 4.44
N ASP A 57 24.03 -19.57 3.32
CA ASP A 57 22.99 -20.62 3.30
C ASP A 57 23.37 -21.80 4.22
N ALA A 58 24.62 -22.26 4.15
CA ALA A 58 25.12 -23.32 5.03
C ALA A 58 25.05 -22.91 6.52
N LEU A 59 25.34 -21.65 6.85
CA LEU A 59 25.23 -21.14 8.22
C LEU A 59 23.78 -21.02 8.69
N VAL A 60 22.87 -20.60 7.81
CA VAL A 60 21.42 -20.52 8.10
C VAL A 60 20.81 -21.91 8.26
N GLU A 61 21.26 -22.90 7.48
CA GLU A 61 20.84 -24.29 7.61
C GLU A 61 21.33 -24.91 8.93
N ALA A 62 22.57 -24.63 9.32
CA ALA A 62 23.15 -25.08 10.59
C ALA A 62 22.53 -24.36 11.82
N CYS A 63 22.08 -23.12 11.66
CA CYS A 63 21.54 -22.28 12.73
C CYS A 63 20.13 -21.74 12.41
N PRO A 64 19.13 -22.61 12.19
CA PRO A 64 17.86 -22.20 11.58
C PRO A 64 17.00 -21.31 12.48
N THR A 65 17.27 -21.30 13.78
CA THR A 65 16.54 -20.57 14.82
C THR A 65 17.38 -19.47 15.48
N SER A 66 18.62 -19.23 15.06
CA SER A 66 19.46 -18.17 15.64
C SER A 66 19.09 -16.82 15.03
N PRO A 67 18.41 -15.90 15.76
CA PRO A 67 17.97 -14.63 15.19
C PRO A 67 19.16 -13.75 14.77
N HIS A 68 20.31 -13.87 15.43
CA HIS A 68 21.53 -13.14 15.05
C HIS A 68 22.09 -13.62 13.70
N VAL A 69 22.17 -14.94 13.48
CA VAL A 69 22.65 -15.49 12.20
C VAL A 69 21.67 -15.16 11.08
N LEU A 70 20.36 -15.30 11.33
CA LEU A 70 19.32 -14.94 10.38
C LEU A 70 19.35 -13.44 10.00
N LYS A 71 19.55 -12.54 10.98
CA LYS A 71 19.71 -11.11 10.73
C LYS A 71 20.91 -10.83 9.84
N THR A 72 22.08 -11.36 10.20
CA THR A 72 23.31 -11.13 9.44
C THR A 72 23.22 -11.73 8.04
N GLY A 73 22.61 -12.91 7.89
CA GLY A 73 22.31 -13.52 6.60
C GLY A 73 21.39 -12.63 5.75
N ALA A 74 20.31 -12.10 6.32
CA ALA A 74 19.41 -11.19 5.63
C ALA A 74 20.13 -9.92 5.13
N MET A 75 20.97 -9.32 5.97
CA MET A 75 21.78 -8.15 5.60
C MET A 75 22.80 -8.48 4.51
N THR A 76 23.39 -9.67 4.55
CA THR A 76 24.34 -10.14 3.52
C THR A 76 23.64 -10.29 2.18
N TYR A 77 22.47 -10.94 2.13
CA TYR A 77 21.64 -11.02 0.93
C TYR A 77 21.23 -9.65 0.39
N ALA A 78 20.81 -8.74 1.25
CA ALA A 78 20.42 -7.39 0.84
C ALA A 78 21.60 -6.57 0.26
N ASN A 79 22.84 -6.80 0.73
CA ASN A 79 24.04 -6.22 0.13
C ASN A 79 24.43 -6.95 -1.16
N GLY A 80 24.22 -8.26 -1.24
CA GLY A 80 24.40 -9.04 -2.47
C GLY A 80 23.52 -8.53 -3.61
N ALA A 81 22.29 -8.09 -3.32
CA ALA A 81 21.41 -7.44 -4.30
C ALA A 81 21.98 -6.13 -4.88
N LEU A 82 22.82 -5.41 -4.13
CA LEU A 82 23.50 -4.21 -4.62
C LEU A 82 24.71 -4.55 -5.50
N ALA A 83 25.38 -5.65 -5.21
CA ALA A 83 26.57 -6.10 -5.94
C ALA A 83 26.22 -6.89 -7.22
N ASP A 84 25.07 -7.57 -7.22
CA ASP A 84 24.53 -8.36 -8.32
C ASP A 84 23.08 -7.94 -8.58
N THR A 85 22.92 -6.95 -9.45
CA THR A 85 21.62 -6.37 -9.77
C THR A 85 20.75 -7.29 -10.63
N GLU A 86 21.36 -8.25 -11.34
CA GLU A 86 20.62 -9.21 -12.18
C GLU A 86 19.77 -10.14 -11.30
N ASN A 87 20.32 -10.56 -10.15
CA ASN A 87 19.63 -11.41 -9.17
C ASN A 87 19.05 -10.63 -7.97
N ALA A 88 18.92 -9.30 -8.09
CA ALA A 88 18.49 -8.46 -6.97
C ALA A 88 17.11 -8.84 -6.39
N VAL A 89 16.15 -9.21 -7.25
CA VAL A 89 14.81 -9.64 -6.81
C VAL A 89 14.90 -10.88 -5.93
N ASP A 90 15.67 -11.88 -6.33
CA ASP A 90 15.84 -13.12 -5.57
C ASP A 90 16.60 -12.86 -4.26
N HIS A 91 17.67 -12.06 -4.31
CA HIS A 91 18.44 -11.69 -3.13
C HIS A 91 17.59 -10.94 -2.08
N TYR A 92 16.81 -9.94 -2.49
CA TYR A 92 15.91 -9.24 -1.57
C TYR A 92 14.78 -10.14 -1.07
N THR A 93 14.25 -11.04 -1.91
CA THR A 93 13.23 -12.02 -1.51
C THR A 93 13.75 -12.93 -0.40
N THR A 94 14.95 -13.49 -0.58
CA THR A 94 15.59 -14.34 0.43
C THR A 94 15.87 -13.55 1.71
N SER A 95 16.34 -12.31 1.58
CA SER A 95 16.54 -11.42 2.73
C SER A 95 15.25 -11.22 3.55
N LEU A 96 14.10 -10.94 2.90
CA LEU A 96 12.82 -10.78 3.58
C LEU A 96 12.34 -12.07 4.26
N ASN A 97 12.57 -13.22 3.64
CA ASN A 97 12.26 -14.53 4.23
C ASN A 97 13.09 -14.78 5.50
N LEU A 98 14.38 -14.44 5.47
CA LEU A 98 15.26 -14.53 6.64
C LEU A 98 14.85 -13.55 7.74
N ILE A 99 14.47 -12.31 7.40
CA ILE A 99 13.92 -11.35 8.36
C ILE A 99 12.65 -11.93 9.00
N SER A 100 11.74 -12.50 8.22
CA SER A 100 10.52 -13.11 8.76
C SER A 100 10.84 -14.22 9.76
N ARG A 101 11.76 -15.13 9.42
CA ARG A 101 12.18 -16.22 10.32
C ARG A 101 12.87 -15.71 11.58
N MET A 102 13.68 -14.65 11.46
CA MET A 102 14.35 -14.01 12.60
C MET A 102 13.32 -13.47 13.59
N TRP A 103 12.26 -12.80 13.11
CA TRP A 103 11.19 -12.30 13.97
C TRP A 103 10.48 -13.41 14.74
N ASP A 104 10.29 -14.59 14.12
CA ASP A 104 9.67 -15.74 14.77
C ASP A 104 10.55 -16.34 15.90
N ASN A 105 11.84 -15.98 15.98
CA ASN A 105 12.81 -16.52 16.94
C ASN A 105 13.46 -15.46 17.85
N ILE A 106 13.01 -14.20 17.80
CA ILE A 106 13.69 -13.09 18.47
C ILE A 106 13.42 -13.00 19.99
N GLU A 107 12.31 -13.54 20.46
CA GLU A 107 11.88 -13.36 21.85
C GLU A 107 12.93 -13.89 22.83
N GLY A 108 13.21 -13.12 23.89
CA GLY A 108 14.21 -13.46 24.90
C GLY A 108 15.67 -13.30 24.48
N HIS A 109 15.97 -12.91 23.24
CA HIS A 109 17.34 -12.74 22.77
C HIS A 109 17.86 -11.32 22.97
N THR A 110 19.05 -11.19 23.54
CA THR A 110 19.77 -9.92 23.69
C THR A 110 20.77 -9.71 22.56
N ALA A 111 21.33 -8.51 22.45
CA ALA A 111 22.36 -8.22 21.45
C ALA A 111 23.61 -9.09 21.67
N LYS A 112 24.25 -9.52 20.58
CA LYS A 112 25.53 -10.24 20.60
C LYS A 112 26.63 -9.39 19.96
N SER A 113 27.86 -9.62 20.38
CA SER A 113 29.03 -8.93 19.84
C SER A 113 29.80 -9.84 18.88
N VAL A 114 30.31 -9.25 17.80
CA VAL A 114 31.25 -9.86 16.85
C VAL A 114 32.46 -8.95 16.70
N ILE A 115 33.57 -9.49 16.19
CA ILE A 115 34.79 -8.73 15.95
C ILE A 115 34.95 -8.56 14.44
N ASP A 116 35.12 -7.34 13.95
CA ASP A 116 35.36 -7.13 12.51
C ASP A 116 36.83 -7.37 12.13
N GLN A 117 37.11 -7.28 10.82
CA GLN A 117 38.45 -7.51 10.27
C GLN A 117 39.52 -6.53 10.79
N ASN A 118 39.12 -5.40 11.38
CA ASN A 118 40.01 -4.42 12.00
C ASN A 118 40.16 -4.62 13.53
N GLY A 119 39.61 -5.72 14.06
CA GLY A 119 39.61 -6.00 15.51
C GLY A 119 38.60 -5.16 16.29
N LYS A 120 37.69 -4.44 15.63
CA LYS A 120 36.69 -3.61 16.31
C LYS A 120 35.43 -4.43 16.63
N THR A 121 34.92 -4.26 17.84
CA THR A 121 33.66 -4.88 18.26
C THR A 121 32.48 -4.24 17.53
N GLN A 122 31.67 -5.06 16.86
CA GLN A 122 30.38 -4.70 16.31
C GLN A 122 29.26 -5.39 17.10
N ILE A 123 28.12 -4.72 17.23
CA ILE A 123 26.97 -5.23 17.99
C ILE A 123 25.88 -5.63 17.00
N VAL A 124 25.51 -6.90 17.02
CA VAL A 124 24.34 -7.45 16.33
C VAL A 124 23.16 -7.39 17.30
N GLY A 125 22.44 -6.26 17.27
CA GLY A 125 21.22 -6.02 18.04
C GLY A 125 19.96 -6.08 17.17
N PHE A 126 18.82 -5.69 17.73
CA PHE A 126 17.51 -5.76 17.08
C PHE A 126 16.68 -4.46 17.23
N THR A 127 17.32 -3.34 17.53
CA THR A 127 16.63 -2.05 17.70
C THR A 127 16.26 -1.37 16.38
N ASP A 128 16.85 -1.82 15.28
CA ASP A 128 16.83 -1.28 13.93
C ASP A 128 15.94 -2.08 12.96
N LEU A 129 15.14 -3.01 13.46
CA LEU A 129 14.46 -4.00 12.60
C LEU A 129 13.43 -3.40 11.64
N TYR A 130 12.78 -2.29 12.03
CA TYR A 130 11.92 -1.54 11.12
C TYR A 130 12.72 -0.97 9.95
N ASP A 131 13.86 -0.33 10.24
CA ASP A 131 14.71 0.28 9.22
C ASP A 131 15.34 -0.76 8.30
N LEU A 132 15.78 -1.89 8.86
CA LEU A 132 16.24 -3.04 8.08
C LEU A 132 15.14 -3.53 7.14
N LYS A 133 13.94 -3.81 7.66
CA LYS A 133 12.85 -4.33 6.82
C LYS A 133 12.42 -3.32 5.77
N LYS A 134 12.39 -2.03 6.11
CA LYS A 134 12.12 -0.94 5.18
C LYS A 134 13.16 -0.89 4.07
N TYR A 135 14.45 -0.94 4.41
CA TYR A 135 15.54 -0.95 3.43
C TYR A 135 15.39 -2.11 2.44
N VAL A 136 15.20 -3.34 2.95
CA VAL A 136 15.10 -4.54 2.11
C VAL A 136 13.82 -4.55 1.28
N LEU A 137 12.66 -4.21 1.85
CA LEU A 137 11.39 -4.22 1.11
C LEU A 137 11.35 -3.10 0.06
N ASN A 138 11.86 -1.90 0.36
CA ASN A 138 11.98 -0.86 -0.65
C ASN A 138 12.95 -1.26 -1.76
N GLY A 139 14.07 -1.90 -1.41
CA GLY A 139 15.02 -2.46 -2.38
C GLY A 139 14.36 -3.50 -3.29
N LEU A 140 13.54 -4.39 -2.72
CA LEU A 140 12.76 -5.36 -3.50
C LEU A 140 11.83 -4.65 -4.49
N LEU A 141 10.97 -3.75 -4.02
CA LEU A 141 9.99 -3.06 -4.87
C LEU A 141 10.69 -2.25 -5.98
N GLN A 142 11.85 -1.65 -5.68
CA GLN A 142 12.65 -0.98 -6.70
C GLN A 142 13.24 -1.96 -7.72
N ALA A 143 13.73 -3.12 -7.28
CA ALA A 143 14.27 -4.16 -8.16
C ALA A 143 13.19 -4.75 -9.06
N GLU A 144 11.99 -5.00 -8.54
CA GLU A 144 10.82 -5.44 -9.32
C GLU A 144 10.44 -4.41 -10.39
N LEU A 145 10.37 -3.12 -10.01
CA LEU A 145 10.06 -2.04 -10.94
C LEU A 145 11.11 -1.93 -12.07
N THR A 146 12.38 -2.14 -11.75
CA THR A 146 13.50 -1.98 -12.70
C THR A 146 13.66 -3.19 -13.62
N SER A 147 13.48 -4.39 -13.09
CA SER A 147 13.66 -5.65 -13.83
C SER A 147 12.40 -6.13 -14.55
N GLY A 148 11.21 -5.72 -14.08
CA GLY A 148 9.93 -6.28 -14.50
C GLY A 148 9.63 -7.67 -13.94
N VAL A 149 10.51 -8.22 -13.10
CA VAL A 149 10.35 -9.55 -12.48
C VAL A 149 9.65 -9.39 -11.13
N SER A 150 8.59 -10.18 -10.89
CA SER A 150 7.87 -10.17 -9.61
C SER A 150 8.37 -11.27 -8.68
N SER A 151 8.62 -10.89 -7.42
CA SER A 151 9.00 -11.77 -6.33
C SER A 151 7.82 -12.60 -5.81
N PRO A 152 8.04 -13.87 -5.43
CA PRO A 152 7.07 -14.65 -4.66
C PRO A 152 6.57 -13.94 -3.38
N TYR A 153 7.38 -13.06 -2.78
CA TYR A 153 7.03 -12.32 -1.57
C TYR A 153 5.88 -11.32 -1.79
N THR A 154 5.79 -10.75 -2.98
CA THR A 154 4.83 -9.71 -3.39
C THR A 154 3.82 -10.21 -4.42
N GLN A 155 3.81 -11.52 -4.72
CA GLN A 155 2.80 -12.13 -5.58
C GLN A 155 1.38 -11.94 -5.00
N PRO A 156 0.35 -12.00 -5.85
CA PRO A 156 -1.03 -11.98 -5.37
C PRO A 156 -1.30 -13.18 -4.46
N LEU A 157 -2.38 -13.09 -3.68
CA LEU A 157 -2.87 -14.21 -2.89
C LEU A 157 -3.45 -15.27 -3.82
N ALA A 158 -3.03 -16.53 -3.66
CA ALA A 158 -3.65 -17.61 -4.42
C ALA A 158 -5.04 -17.92 -3.85
N GLU A 159 -5.98 -18.30 -4.71
CA GLU A 159 -7.33 -18.65 -4.29
C GLU A 159 -7.31 -19.88 -3.37
N GLY A 160 -7.92 -19.76 -2.18
CA GLY A 160 -7.93 -20.83 -1.18
C GLY A 160 -6.62 -21.03 -0.42
N GLU A 161 -5.62 -20.16 -0.59
CA GLU A 161 -4.36 -20.22 0.14
C GLU A 161 -4.59 -20.01 1.66
N ALA A 162 -4.21 -21.02 2.46
CA ALA A 162 -4.28 -20.93 3.91
C ALA A 162 -3.36 -19.82 4.41
N GLN A 163 -3.95 -18.81 5.06
CA GLN A 163 -3.17 -17.73 5.66
C GLN A 163 -2.61 -18.18 7.01
N PRO A 164 -1.31 -17.95 7.30
CA PRO A 164 -0.78 -18.12 8.64
C PRO A 164 -1.43 -17.10 9.60
N ALA A 165 -1.20 -17.24 10.91
CA ALA A 165 -1.73 -16.28 11.88
C ALA A 165 -1.21 -14.86 11.64
N CYS A 166 -2.01 -13.86 11.99
CA CYS A 166 -1.62 -12.45 11.94
C CYS A 166 -0.43 -12.17 12.86
N ARG A 167 0.57 -11.46 12.33
CA ARG A 167 1.78 -11.06 13.05
C ARG A 167 1.86 -9.54 13.14
N SER A 168 2.51 -9.05 14.20
CA SER A 168 2.79 -7.62 14.37
C SER A 168 3.60 -7.04 13.20
N THR A 169 4.43 -7.86 12.55
CA THR A 169 5.25 -7.49 11.39
C THR A 169 4.45 -7.32 10.11
N ASP A 170 3.26 -7.94 9.98
CA ASP A 170 2.42 -7.81 8.79
C ASP A 170 1.90 -6.36 8.65
N LYS A 171 1.63 -5.67 9.77
CA LYS A 171 1.33 -4.23 9.79
C LYS A 171 2.52 -3.40 9.30
N THR A 172 3.73 -3.75 9.71
CA THR A 172 4.96 -3.06 9.26
C THR A 172 5.10 -3.13 7.75
N ASP A 173 4.80 -4.29 7.15
CA ASP A 173 4.84 -4.47 5.70
C ASP A 173 3.81 -3.61 4.98
N VAL A 174 2.58 -3.54 5.50
CA VAL A 174 1.56 -2.62 4.98
C VAL A 174 2.01 -1.16 5.07
N SER A 175 2.63 -0.77 6.19
CA SER A 175 3.11 0.61 6.38
C SER A 175 4.21 0.98 5.40
N ILE A 176 5.17 0.08 5.17
CA ILE A 176 6.27 0.30 4.22
C ILE A 176 5.72 0.34 2.78
N ALA A 177 4.89 -0.62 2.39
CA ALA A 177 4.28 -0.67 1.06
C ALA A 177 3.39 0.56 0.78
N SER A 178 2.58 0.98 1.75
CA SER A 178 1.78 2.20 1.67
C SER A 178 2.65 3.44 1.49
N THR A 179 3.75 3.54 2.24
CA THR A 179 4.72 4.65 2.10
C THR A 179 5.40 4.62 0.74
N TRP A 180 5.76 3.44 0.22
CA TRP A 180 6.39 3.29 -1.09
C TRP A 180 5.50 3.83 -2.20
N ILE A 181 4.24 3.40 -2.25
CA ILE A 181 3.28 3.85 -3.28
C ILE A 181 3.07 5.36 -3.22
N ARG A 182 2.95 5.91 -2.02
CA ARG A 182 2.78 7.37 -1.83
C ARG A 182 3.98 8.19 -2.29
N SER A 183 5.17 7.61 -2.37
CA SER A 183 6.40 8.30 -2.74
C SER A 183 6.86 8.02 -4.18
N HIS A 184 6.54 6.86 -4.74
CA HIS A 184 7.06 6.41 -6.04
C HIS A 184 5.97 6.13 -7.07
N GLY A 185 4.70 6.16 -6.66
CA GLY A 185 3.57 5.83 -7.51
C GLY A 185 3.24 4.34 -7.50
N ASP A 186 2.67 3.89 -8.60
CA ASP A 186 1.98 2.61 -8.71
C ASP A 186 2.91 1.39 -8.70
N HIS A 187 2.59 0.37 -7.91
CA HIS A 187 3.37 -0.88 -7.89
C HIS A 187 2.49 -2.10 -7.56
N PRO A 188 2.23 -3.02 -8.52
CA PRO A 188 1.39 -4.20 -8.31
C PRO A 188 1.82 -5.05 -7.11
N GLY A 189 3.13 -5.29 -6.96
CA GLY A 189 3.67 -6.06 -5.85
C GLY A 189 3.41 -5.43 -4.46
N ALA A 190 3.36 -4.10 -4.37
CA ALA A 190 3.09 -3.42 -3.11
C ALA A 190 1.60 -3.56 -2.73
N TYR A 191 0.68 -3.48 -3.70
CA TYR A 191 -0.74 -3.74 -3.48
C TYR A 191 -1.00 -5.18 -3.04
N ASN A 192 -0.44 -6.15 -3.77
CA ASN A 192 -0.57 -7.56 -3.44
C ASN A 192 -0.05 -7.87 -2.03
N LEU A 193 1.09 -7.29 -1.65
CA LEU A 193 1.61 -7.43 -0.30
C LEU A 193 0.65 -6.87 0.75
N MET A 194 0.11 -5.66 0.53
CA MET A 194 -0.88 -5.07 1.45
C MET A 194 -2.14 -5.93 1.56
N ASP A 195 -2.65 -6.43 0.44
CA ASP A 195 -3.85 -7.27 0.39
C ASP A 195 -3.65 -8.59 1.13
N ARG A 196 -2.51 -9.25 0.92
CA ARG A 196 -2.12 -10.48 1.60
C ARG A 196 -2.03 -10.27 3.12
N MET A 197 -1.35 -9.22 3.57
CA MET A 197 -1.21 -8.93 4.99
C MET A 197 -2.54 -8.54 5.65
N ILE A 198 -3.39 -7.77 4.96
CA ILE A 198 -4.72 -7.41 5.45
C ILE A 198 -5.62 -8.64 5.54
N ALA A 199 -5.61 -9.51 4.53
CA ALA A 199 -6.39 -10.75 4.52
C ALA A 199 -5.96 -11.67 5.67
N ARG A 200 -4.66 -11.79 5.91
CA ARG A 200 -4.10 -12.55 7.03
C ARG A 200 -4.58 -12.05 8.41
N CYS A 201 -4.68 -10.73 8.55
CA CYS A 201 -5.09 -10.07 9.78
C CYS A 201 -6.59 -9.76 9.88
N ASP A 202 -7.42 -10.28 8.96
CA ASP A 202 -8.83 -9.87 8.85
C ASP A 202 -9.64 -10.22 10.11
N ALA A 203 -9.39 -11.39 10.71
CA ALA A 203 -10.04 -11.83 11.95
C ALA A 203 -9.68 -10.94 13.16
N ASP A 204 -8.48 -10.35 13.14
CA ASP A 204 -7.96 -9.49 14.22
C ASP A 204 -8.12 -7.99 13.89
N MET A 205 -8.76 -7.64 12.77
CA MET A 205 -8.81 -6.27 12.25
C MET A 205 -9.51 -5.27 13.19
N ALA A 206 -10.38 -5.76 14.06
CA ALA A 206 -11.06 -4.97 15.09
C ALA A 206 -10.11 -4.55 16.23
N ASP A 207 -8.95 -5.20 16.37
CA ASP A 207 -7.91 -4.74 17.28
C ASP A 207 -7.25 -3.48 16.70
N ARG A 208 -7.21 -2.41 17.51
CA ARG A 208 -6.58 -1.12 17.15
C ARG A 208 -5.14 -1.26 16.67
N ARG A 209 -4.43 -2.32 17.06
CA ARG A 209 -3.10 -2.64 16.55
C ARG A 209 -3.12 -2.83 15.04
N TYR A 210 -4.13 -3.51 14.48
CA TYR A 210 -4.20 -3.89 13.07
C TYR A 210 -5.16 -3.04 12.23
N THR A 211 -6.15 -2.39 12.85
CA THR A 211 -7.13 -1.54 12.14
C THR A 211 -6.46 -0.53 11.21
N GLY A 212 -5.31 0.03 11.62
CA GLY A 212 -4.55 0.99 10.82
C GLY A 212 -4.08 0.48 9.45
N MET A 213 -4.04 -0.84 9.21
CA MET A 213 -3.68 -1.42 7.91
C MET A 213 -4.68 -1.02 6.81
N LEU A 214 -5.98 -0.97 7.13
CA LEU A 214 -7.02 -0.52 6.21
C LEU A 214 -6.82 0.95 5.82
N GLY A 215 -6.58 1.82 6.80
CA GLY A 215 -6.29 3.23 6.56
C GLY A 215 -5.05 3.42 5.70
N LEU A 216 -3.97 2.69 5.99
CA LEU A 216 -2.73 2.74 5.22
C LEU A 216 -2.93 2.30 3.75
N ARG A 217 -3.70 1.25 3.49
CA ARG A 217 -4.04 0.83 2.11
C ARG A 217 -4.91 1.88 1.42
N ALA A 218 -5.92 2.43 2.10
CA ALA A 218 -6.74 3.50 1.56
C ALA A 218 -5.91 4.73 1.18
N ARG A 219 -4.91 5.14 1.99
CA ARG A 219 -4.02 6.27 1.66
C ARG A 219 -3.12 5.97 0.47
N ALA A 220 -2.66 4.73 0.33
CA ALA A 220 -1.86 4.30 -0.81
C ALA A 220 -2.67 4.37 -2.11
N LEU A 221 -3.91 3.87 -2.08
CA LEU A 221 -4.83 3.92 -3.21
C LEU A 221 -5.23 5.36 -3.56
N LEU A 222 -5.50 6.20 -2.55
CA LEU A 222 -5.75 7.63 -2.75
C LEU A 222 -4.58 8.33 -3.45
N ALA A 223 -3.36 8.15 -2.94
CA ALA A 223 -2.18 8.77 -3.55
C ALA A 223 -1.95 8.31 -5.00
N SER A 224 -2.21 7.04 -5.28
CA SER A 224 -2.15 6.48 -6.63
C SER A 224 -3.12 7.16 -7.59
N ILE A 225 -4.42 7.25 -7.23
CA ILE A 225 -5.41 7.89 -8.11
C ILE A 225 -5.22 9.41 -8.22
N GLN A 226 -4.55 10.04 -7.25
CA GLN A 226 -4.15 11.44 -7.34
C GLN A 226 -2.95 11.64 -8.27
N HIS A 227 -2.03 10.67 -8.32
CA HIS A 227 -0.86 10.72 -9.19
C HIS A 227 -1.25 10.52 -10.66
N ASP A 228 -2.06 9.50 -10.94
CA ASP A 228 -2.61 9.26 -12.25
C ASP A 228 -4.10 8.87 -12.15
N PRO A 229 -5.03 9.80 -12.40
CA PRO A 229 -6.46 9.51 -12.39
C PRO A 229 -6.93 8.77 -13.66
N ARG A 230 -6.07 8.64 -14.68
CA ARG A 230 -6.39 7.97 -15.96
C ARG A 230 -5.94 6.52 -16.03
N GLN A 231 -5.20 6.06 -15.01
CA GLN A 231 -4.67 4.71 -14.97
C GLN A 231 -5.76 3.63 -15.05
N ASP A 232 -5.39 2.49 -15.61
CA ASP A 232 -6.25 1.32 -15.65
C ASP A 232 -6.70 0.92 -14.23
N GLY A 233 -8.00 0.69 -14.05
CA GLY A 233 -8.57 0.31 -12.77
C GLY A 233 -8.65 1.43 -11.73
N ALA A 234 -8.42 2.71 -12.08
CA ALA A 234 -8.54 3.84 -11.16
C ALA A 234 -9.87 3.87 -10.40
N LEU A 235 -10.99 3.54 -11.07
CA LEU A 235 -12.30 3.45 -10.43
C LEU A 235 -12.37 2.34 -9.38
N ALA A 236 -11.86 1.14 -9.69
CA ALA A 236 -11.80 0.03 -8.74
C ALA A 236 -10.92 0.36 -7.53
N LYS A 237 -9.81 1.10 -7.75
CA LYS A 237 -8.96 1.60 -6.65
C LYS A 237 -9.68 2.61 -5.77
N ALA A 238 -10.42 3.54 -6.37
CA ALA A 238 -11.22 4.52 -5.63
C ALA A 238 -12.32 3.84 -4.80
N GLU A 239 -13.03 2.87 -5.37
CA GLU A 239 -14.03 2.06 -4.66
C GLU A 239 -13.41 1.28 -3.49
N ARG A 240 -12.25 0.67 -3.72
CA ARG A 240 -11.53 -0.06 -2.67
C ARG A 240 -11.05 0.86 -1.55
N ALA A 241 -10.49 2.02 -1.90
CA ALA A 241 -10.07 3.03 -0.93
C ALA A 241 -11.25 3.51 -0.07
N LYS A 242 -12.42 3.70 -0.68
CA LYS A 242 -13.65 4.10 0.02
C LYS A 242 -14.09 3.02 1.00
N ALA A 243 -14.19 1.76 0.54
CA ALA A 243 -14.56 0.64 1.40
C ALA A 243 -13.61 0.47 2.59
N ASP A 244 -12.30 0.62 2.36
CA ASP A 244 -11.30 0.53 3.43
C ASP A 244 -11.37 1.69 4.41
N SER A 245 -11.57 2.92 3.93
CA SER A 245 -11.79 4.11 4.76
C SER A 245 -13.02 3.95 5.66
N GLU A 246 -14.16 3.52 5.09
CA GLU A 246 -15.40 3.32 5.84
C GLU A 246 -15.23 2.23 6.91
N ARG A 247 -14.61 1.10 6.56
CA ARG A 247 -14.32 0.01 7.50
C ARG A 247 -13.34 0.45 8.58
N PHE A 248 -12.30 1.21 8.24
CA PHE A 248 -11.36 1.78 9.19
C PHE A 248 -12.08 2.65 10.23
N VAL A 249 -12.93 3.57 9.79
CA VAL A 249 -13.65 4.50 10.66
C VAL A 249 -14.59 3.76 11.59
N ALA A 250 -15.32 2.77 11.07
CA ALA A 250 -16.24 1.96 11.85
C ALA A 250 -15.53 1.19 12.98
N LEU A 251 -14.33 0.67 12.72
CA LEU A 251 -13.55 -0.09 13.70
C LEU A 251 -12.75 0.80 14.66
N ASN A 252 -12.16 1.89 14.15
CA ASN A 252 -11.29 2.77 14.93
C ASN A 252 -12.08 3.75 15.83
N GLY A 253 -13.35 4.01 15.50
CA GLY A 253 -14.20 4.97 16.21
C GLY A 253 -13.96 6.44 15.82
N GLY A 254 -13.34 6.69 14.66
CA GLY A 254 -13.08 8.04 14.16
C GLY A 254 -11.92 8.14 13.16
N TYR A 255 -11.73 9.36 12.65
CA TYR A 255 -10.81 9.71 11.55
C TYR A 255 -9.49 10.33 12.01
N ASP A 256 -9.12 10.31 13.30
CA ASP A 256 -7.93 11.02 13.78
C ASP A 256 -6.81 10.04 14.15
N SER A 257 -6.20 9.48 13.11
CA SER A 257 -5.08 8.55 13.21
C SER A 257 -4.08 8.81 12.10
N VAL A 258 -2.79 8.59 12.37
CA VAL A 258 -1.73 8.62 11.35
C VAL A 258 -2.01 7.70 10.16
N ALA A 259 -2.86 6.69 10.34
CA ALA A 259 -3.28 5.77 9.29
C ALA A 259 -4.35 6.34 8.34
N TRP A 260 -5.24 7.23 8.80
CA TRP A 260 -6.29 7.85 8.00
C TRP A 260 -6.83 9.10 8.71
N LEU A 261 -6.75 10.25 8.05
CA LEU A 261 -7.19 11.54 8.58
C LEU A 261 -8.57 11.94 8.04
N LYS A 262 -9.30 12.82 8.72
CA LYS A 262 -10.56 13.39 8.20
C LYS A 262 -10.37 14.10 6.85
N SER A 263 -9.21 14.74 6.66
CA SER A 263 -8.83 15.35 5.38
C SER A 263 -8.66 14.32 4.27
N ASP A 264 -8.24 13.10 4.59
CA ASP A 264 -8.06 12.03 3.60
C ASP A 264 -9.42 11.60 3.02
N THR A 265 -10.49 11.59 3.83
CA THR A 265 -11.86 11.32 3.35
C THR A 265 -12.31 12.34 2.31
N LEU A 266 -12.16 13.65 2.60
CA LEU A 266 -12.52 14.71 1.66
C LEU A 266 -11.66 14.66 0.40
N ASN A 267 -10.37 14.36 0.54
CA ASN A 267 -9.46 14.21 -0.60
C ASN A 267 -9.83 13.00 -1.46
N LEU A 268 -10.28 11.89 -0.84
CA LEU A 268 -10.74 10.70 -1.55
C LEU A 268 -12.01 10.96 -2.34
N GLU A 269 -12.99 11.67 -1.78
CA GLU A 269 -14.19 12.05 -2.51
C GLU A 269 -13.85 12.90 -3.75
N ARG A 270 -12.97 13.90 -3.59
CA ARG A 270 -12.49 14.74 -4.70
C ARG A 270 -11.75 13.93 -5.76
N ALA A 271 -10.77 13.11 -5.35
CA ALA A 271 -10.00 12.28 -6.27
C ALA A 271 -10.89 11.26 -7.02
N THR A 272 -11.87 10.68 -6.35
CA THR A 272 -12.87 9.80 -6.97
C THR A 272 -13.69 10.55 -8.02
N GLY A 273 -14.07 11.80 -7.73
CA GLY A 273 -14.69 12.70 -8.70
C GLY A 273 -13.83 12.92 -9.96
N VAL A 274 -12.52 13.17 -9.79
CA VAL A 274 -11.57 13.30 -10.92
C VAL A 274 -11.55 12.05 -11.77
N VAL A 275 -11.34 10.89 -11.13
CA VAL A 275 -11.25 9.60 -11.82
C VAL A 275 -12.52 9.35 -12.61
N ARG A 276 -13.70 9.57 -12.01
CA ARG A 276 -14.98 9.38 -12.70
C ARG A 276 -15.12 10.30 -13.89
N ALA A 277 -14.90 11.61 -13.72
CA ALA A 277 -15.00 12.54 -14.84
C ALA A 277 -14.00 12.23 -15.96
N THR A 278 -12.82 11.71 -15.62
CA THR A 278 -11.80 11.40 -16.62
C THR A 278 -12.07 10.09 -17.36
N MET A 279 -12.58 9.07 -16.66
CA MET A 279 -12.87 7.75 -17.23
C MET A 279 -14.27 7.66 -17.85
N GLN A 280 -15.18 8.48 -17.36
CA GLN A 280 -16.58 8.58 -17.77
C GLN A 280 -16.94 10.07 -17.78
N PRO A 281 -16.61 10.79 -18.87
CA PRO A 281 -16.94 12.21 -18.99
C PRO A 281 -18.40 12.42 -18.62
N ALA A 282 -18.62 13.21 -17.58
CA ALA A 282 -19.96 13.43 -17.07
C ALA A 282 -20.77 14.08 -18.19
N VAL A 283 -21.86 13.44 -18.63
CA VAL A 283 -22.76 14.07 -19.57
C VAL A 283 -23.68 14.98 -18.76
N LEU A 284 -23.59 16.29 -19.01
CA LEU A 284 -24.51 17.26 -18.44
C LEU A 284 -25.95 16.80 -18.70
N SER A 285 -26.71 16.57 -17.63
CA SER A 285 -28.06 16.01 -17.72
C SER A 285 -28.97 16.56 -16.62
N PRO A 286 -30.29 16.64 -16.86
CA PRO A 286 -31.25 17.12 -15.87
C PRO A 286 -31.23 16.34 -14.55
N ASP A 287 -30.89 15.04 -14.59
CA ASP A 287 -30.87 14.18 -13.41
C ASP A 287 -29.75 14.52 -12.43
N MET A 288 -28.70 15.25 -12.85
CA MET A 288 -27.67 15.76 -11.93
C MET A 288 -28.26 16.74 -10.91
N PHE A 289 -29.29 17.48 -11.29
CA PHE A 289 -29.93 18.50 -10.47
C PHE A 289 -31.14 17.98 -9.67
N ARG A 290 -31.28 16.65 -9.54
CA ARG A 290 -32.36 15.99 -8.81
C ARG A 290 -31.81 15.07 -7.72
N PRO A 291 -32.53 14.85 -6.60
CA PRO A 291 -32.16 13.82 -5.63
C PRO A 291 -32.07 12.43 -6.30
N PRO A 292 -31.12 11.56 -5.91
CA PRO A 292 -30.16 11.72 -4.81
C PRO A 292 -28.85 12.42 -5.20
N ARG A 293 -28.71 12.95 -6.42
CA ARG A 293 -27.48 13.61 -6.93
C ARG A 293 -27.38 15.07 -6.52
N LEU A 294 -28.51 15.73 -6.31
CA LEU A 294 -28.56 17.08 -5.77
C LEU A 294 -27.86 17.14 -4.41
N ASN A 295 -26.95 18.11 -4.24
CA ASN A 295 -26.09 18.28 -3.05
C ASN A 295 -25.11 17.11 -2.80
N ASN A 296 -24.87 16.24 -3.77
CA ASN A 296 -23.82 15.23 -3.69
C ASN A 296 -22.46 15.86 -4.09
N PRO A 297 -21.43 15.80 -3.22
CA PRO A 297 -20.09 16.33 -3.51
C PRO A 297 -19.47 15.78 -4.81
N GLU A 298 -19.70 14.51 -5.15
CA GLU A 298 -19.22 13.90 -6.40
C GLU A 298 -19.87 14.54 -7.64
N THR A 299 -21.14 14.94 -7.52
CA THR A 299 -21.88 15.58 -8.62
C THR A 299 -21.44 17.03 -8.81
N GLU A 300 -21.26 17.77 -7.70
CA GLU A 300 -20.71 19.13 -7.73
C GLU A 300 -19.30 19.14 -8.35
N TYR A 301 -18.45 18.19 -7.95
CA TYR A 301 -17.11 18.03 -8.52
C TYR A 301 -17.13 17.75 -10.02
N SER A 302 -18.03 16.85 -10.46
CA SER A 302 -18.19 16.52 -11.88
C SER A 302 -18.65 17.71 -12.71
N LEU A 303 -19.55 18.55 -12.16
CA LEU A 303 -19.97 19.81 -12.78
C LEU A 303 -18.79 20.77 -12.90
N ALA A 304 -17.97 20.92 -11.86
CA ALA A 304 -16.80 21.79 -11.88
C ALA A 304 -15.80 21.36 -12.96
N LEU A 305 -15.59 20.06 -13.17
CA LEU A 305 -14.74 19.55 -14.24
C LEU A 305 -15.31 19.76 -15.65
N LEU A 306 -16.63 19.65 -15.83
CA LEU A 306 -17.26 20.00 -17.11
C LEU A 306 -17.06 21.47 -17.47
N LEU A 307 -17.13 22.34 -16.46
CA LEU A 307 -16.84 23.76 -16.61
C LEU A 307 -15.36 24.00 -16.92
N ASP A 308 -14.45 23.27 -16.28
CA ASP A 308 -13.00 23.35 -16.55
C ASP A 308 -12.63 22.90 -17.96
N GLU A 309 -13.22 21.81 -18.47
CA GLU A 309 -13.04 21.37 -19.85
C GLU A 309 -13.59 22.38 -20.88
N ALA A 310 -14.75 22.98 -20.58
CA ALA A 310 -15.29 24.05 -21.41
C ALA A 310 -14.36 25.28 -21.39
N TRP A 311 -13.80 25.60 -20.24
CA TRP A 311 -12.84 26.69 -20.09
C TRP A 311 -11.53 26.44 -20.85
N ALA A 312 -10.99 25.23 -20.80
CA ALA A 312 -9.77 24.87 -21.51
C ALA A 312 -9.85 25.09 -23.02
N LYS A 313 -11.05 24.96 -23.62
CA LYS A 313 -11.29 25.29 -25.03
C LYS A 313 -11.21 26.79 -25.32
N ASP A 314 -11.54 27.61 -24.34
CA ASP A 314 -11.58 29.07 -24.46
C ASP A 314 -10.30 29.74 -23.95
N ALA A 315 -9.47 29.06 -23.15
CA ALA A 315 -8.41 29.68 -22.36
C ALA A 315 -7.40 30.49 -23.19
N ASP A 316 -7.02 30.00 -24.37
CA ASP A 316 -6.10 30.72 -25.27
C ASP A 316 -6.77 31.88 -26.02
N ALA A 317 -8.07 31.77 -26.31
CA ALA A 317 -8.82 32.77 -27.06
C ALA A 317 -9.39 33.89 -26.16
N GLY A 318 -9.64 33.59 -24.88
CA GLY A 318 -10.12 34.51 -23.86
C GLY A 318 -11.26 35.42 -24.33
N LEU A 319 -11.10 36.73 -24.09
CA LEU A 319 -12.03 37.76 -24.56
C LEU A 319 -12.24 37.76 -26.07
N ALA A 320 -11.22 37.41 -26.86
CA ALA A 320 -11.31 37.40 -28.32
C ALA A 320 -12.19 36.24 -28.84
N GLY A 321 -12.22 35.11 -28.11
CA GLY A 321 -13.16 34.01 -28.33
C GLY A 321 -14.53 34.18 -27.66
N GLY A 322 -14.70 35.23 -26.84
CA GLY A 322 -15.95 35.55 -26.16
C GLY A 322 -16.35 34.55 -25.05
N TYR A 323 -15.44 33.68 -24.63
CA TYR A 323 -15.70 32.60 -23.67
C TYR A 323 -16.87 31.69 -24.09
N ALA A 324 -16.92 31.38 -25.39
CA ALA A 324 -18.09 30.76 -26.01
C ALA A 324 -18.42 29.40 -25.37
N ALA A 325 -17.44 28.51 -25.23
CA ALA A 325 -17.66 27.17 -24.68
C ALA A 325 -18.05 27.22 -23.20
N TYR A 326 -17.40 28.07 -22.40
CA TYR A 326 -17.68 28.21 -20.98
C TYR A 326 -19.07 28.79 -20.72
N ARG A 327 -19.45 29.84 -21.46
CA ARG A 327 -20.78 30.46 -21.36
C ARG A 327 -21.87 29.48 -21.76
N GLU A 328 -21.65 28.74 -22.85
CA GLU A 328 -22.57 27.71 -23.30
C GLU A 328 -22.78 26.64 -22.23
N ALA A 329 -21.71 26.09 -21.64
CA ALA A 329 -21.80 25.07 -20.61
C ALA A 329 -22.59 25.54 -19.38
N ILE A 330 -22.30 26.76 -18.87
CA ILE A 330 -23.04 27.33 -17.73
C ILE A 330 -24.51 27.59 -18.09
N SER A 331 -24.78 28.17 -19.27
CA SER A 331 -26.16 28.45 -19.69
C SER A 331 -26.97 27.18 -19.85
N GLN A 332 -26.42 26.13 -20.48
CA GLN A 332 -27.09 24.85 -20.60
C GLN A 332 -27.39 24.23 -19.23
N ALA A 333 -26.41 24.24 -18.31
CA ALA A 333 -26.59 23.73 -16.96
C ALA A 333 -27.66 24.52 -16.18
N PHE A 334 -27.65 25.84 -16.30
CA PHE A 334 -28.64 26.71 -15.67
C PHE A 334 -30.06 26.45 -16.21
N GLU A 335 -30.22 26.31 -17.53
CA GLU A 335 -31.51 26.01 -18.16
C GLU A 335 -32.08 24.66 -17.68
N MET A 336 -31.24 23.67 -17.38
CA MET A 336 -31.68 22.40 -16.80
C MET A 336 -32.25 22.54 -15.38
N THR A 337 -31.93 23.61 -14.65
CA THR A 337 -32.50 23.89 -13.32
C THR A 337 -33.89 24.51 -13.38
N ARG A 338 -34.27 25.18 -14.48
CA ARG A 338 -35.53 25.93 -14.60
C ARG A 338 -36.80 25.09 -14.46
N PRO A 339 -36.87 23.84 -14.94
CA PRO A 339 -38.07 23.01 -14.82
C PRO A 339 -38.27 22.38 -13.43
N LEU A 340 -37.35 22.60 -12.48
CA LEU A 340 -37.45 22.03 -11.14
C LEU A 340 -38.49 22.77 -10.31
N ASP A 341 -39.20 22.03 -9.45
CA ASP A 341 -40.19 22.60 -8.51
C ASP A 341 -39.54 23.60 -7.54
N ASP A 342 -38.31 23.32 -7.11
CA ASP A 342 -37.44 24.22 -6.34
C ASP A 342 -36.05 24.29 -6.98
N PRO A 343 -35.75 25.34 -7.77
CA PRO A 343 -34.48 25.44 -8.49
C PRO A 343 -33.32 25.97 -7.63
N ASP A 344 -33.58 26.56 -6.45
CA ASP A 344 -32.57 27.23 -5.64
C ASP A 344 -31.43 26.31 -5.21
N PRO A 345 -31.69 25.09 -4.69
CA PRO A 345 -30.62 24.14 -4.33
C PRO A 345 -29.76 23.74 -5.54
N ALA A 346 -30.38 23.51 -6.70
CA ALA A 346 -29.67 23.12 -7.92
C ALA A 346 -28.79 24.26 -8.45
N ARG A 347 -29.28 25.50 -8.40
CA ARG A 347 -28.51 26.70 -8.76
C ARG A 347 -27.36 26.95 -7.79
N LEU A 348 -27.56 26.69 -6.50
CA LEU A 348 -26.50 26.80 -5.50
C LEU A 348 -25.39 25.77 -5.78
N MET A 349 -25.74 24.51 -6.05
CA MET A 349 -24.77 23.48 -6.43
C MET A 349 -24.00 23.87 -7.71
N LEU A 350 -24.68 24.38 -8.74
CA LEU A 350 -24.04 24.87 -9.96
C LEU A 350 -23.11 26.06 -9.69
N PHE A 351 -23.54 26.99 -8.83
CA PHE A 351 -22.72 28.12 -8.40
C PHE A 351 -21.45 27.66 -7.67
N ASN A 352 -21.58 26.76 -6.70
CA ASN A 352 -20.45 26.23 -5.94
C ASN A 352 -19.47 25.48 -6.85
N ALA A 353 -19.98 24.70 -7.82
CA ALA A 353 -19.14 24.04 -8.82
C ALA A 353 -18.34 25.06 -9.67
N ALA A 354 -18.99 26.14 -10.13
CA ALA A 354 -18.34 27.19 -10.90
C ALA A 354 -17.30 27.97 -10.06
N GLU A 355 -17.58 28.21 -8.78
CA GLU A 355 -16.66 28.85 -7.84
C GLU A 355 -15.46 27.94 -7.50
N ALA A 356 -15.70 26.64 -7.31
CA ALA A 356 -14.65 25.65 -7.08
C ALA A 356 -13.69 25.54 -8.28
N HIS A 357 -14.24 25.58 -9.50
CA HIS A 357 -13.46 25.70 -10.72
C HIS A 357 -12.69 27.04 -10.79
N ALA A 358 -13.37 28.18 -10.60
CA ALA A 358 -12.78 29.50 -10.74
C ALA A 358 -11.68 29.81 -9.70
N SER A 359 -11.81 29.27 -8.49
CA SER A 359 -10.80 29.40 -7.43
C SER A 359 -9.57 28.50 -7.65
N GLY A 360 -9.60 27.60 -8.65
CA GLY A 360 -8.58 26.59 -8.85
C GLY A 360 -8.66 25.42 -7.85
N ALA A 361 -9.70 25.36 -7.02
CA ALA A 361 -9.93 24.23 -6.11
C ALA A 361 -10.24 22.92 -6.87
N VAL A 362 -10.78 23.03 -8.09
CA VAL A 362 -11.03 21.91 -9.01
C VAL A 362 -10.46 22.25 -10.39
N ARG A 363 -9.55 21.40 -10.87
CA ARG A 363 -8.92 21.46 -12.20
C ARG A 363 -8.83 20.05 -12.76
N ALA A 364 -9.06 19.88 -14.06
CA ALA A 364 -8.73 18.64 -14.72
C ALA A 364 -7.20 18.51 -14.87
N PRO A 365 -6.66 17.27 -14.92
CA PRO A 365 -5.24 17.06 -15.17
C PRO A 365 -4.77 17.70 -16.48
N GLY A 366 -3.73 18.53 -16.40
CA GLY A 366 -3.18 19.29 -17.52
C GLY A 366 -3.76 20.70 -17.69
N HIS A 367 -4.75 21.10 -16.88
CA HIS A 367 -5.35 22.44 -16.89
C HIS A 367 -4.89 23.32 -15.71
N GLU A 368 -3.96 22.83 -14.89
CA GLU A 368 -3.56 23.47 -13.62
C GLU A 368 -2.90 24.85 -13.83
N SER A 369 -2.32 25.08 -15.00
CA SER A 369 -1.66 26.34 -15.37
C SER A 369 -2.60 27.34 -16.05
N LEU A 370 -3.84 26.97 -16.36
CA LEU A 370 -4.78 27.87 -17.03
C LEU A 370 -5.22 28.99 -16.08
N GLU A 371 -5.25 30.23 -16.60
CA GLU A 371 -5.81 31.36 -15.85
C GLU A 371 -7.27 31.09 -15.50
N PRO A 372 -7.74 31.48 -14.31
CA PRO A 372 -9.12 31.24 -13.90
C PRO A 372 -10.12 32.05 -14.73
N PRO A 373 -11.35 31.52 -14.95
CA PRO A 373 -12.41 32.28 -15.62
C PRO A 373 -12.79 33.53 -14.80
N PRO A 374 -13.05 34.67 -15.47
CA PRO A 374 -13.58 35.85 -14.80
C PRO A 374 -14.92 35.59 -14.09
N ALA A 375 -15.07 36.11 -12.87
CA ALA A 375 -16.24 35.84 -12.03
C ALA A 375 -17.60 36.26 -12.63
N PHE A 376 -17.61 37.25 -13.54
CA PHE A 376 -18.83 37.70 -14.20
C PHE A 376 -19.48 36.60 -15.07
N LEU A 377 -18.72 35.57 -15.48
CA LEU A 377 -19.22 34.48 -16.31
C LEU A 377 -20.20 33.55 -15.56
N TYR A 378 -20.15 33.51 -14.22
CA TYR A 378 -20.96 32.59 -13.42
C TYR A 378 -21.69 33.25 -12.24
N ASN A 379 -21.23 34.40 -11.71
CA ASN A 379 -21.86 35.04 -10.55
C ASN A 379 -23.37 35.33 -10.70
N TRP A 380 -23.86 35.45 -11.93
CA TRP A 380 -25.26 35.68 -12.22
C TRP A 380 -26.17 34.51 -11.82
N ILE A 381 -25.65 33.27 -11.73
CA ILE A 381 -26.44 32.08 -11.38
C ILE A 381 -26.73 31.93 -9.87
N LYS A 382 -26.17 32.79 -9.01
CA LYS A 382 -26.44 32.75 -7.57
C LYS A 382 -27.95 32.84 -7.31
N PRO A 383 -28.53 31.97 -6.45
CA PRO A 383 -29.97 31.98 -6.17
C PRO A 383 -30.50 33.36 -5.73
N GLU A 384 -29.71 34.11 -4.97
CA GLU A 384 -30.05 35.44 -4.46
C GLU A 384 -30.36 36.46 -5.57
N ASN A 385 -29.87 36.26 -6.79
CA ASN A 385 -30.12 37.16 -7.92
C ASN A 385 -31.53 37.01 -8.54
N TYR A 386 -32.32 36.02 -8.10
CA TYR A 386 -33.60 35.65 -8.68
C TYR A 386 -34.77 35.71 -7.69
N ARG A 387 -34.57 36.34 -6.54
CA ARG A 387 -35.55 36.48 -5.46
C ARG A 387 -36.38 37.74 -5.59
#